data_AF-A0A8T2I1T1-F1
#
_entry.id   AF-A0A8T2I1T1-F1
#
_cell.length_a   1.000
_cell.length_b   1.000
_cell.length_c   1.000
_cell.angle_alpha   90.00
_cell.angle_beta   90.00
_cell.angle_gamma   90.00
#
_symmetry.space_group_name_H-M   'P 1'
#
loop_
_entity.id
_entity.type
_entity.pdbx_description
1 polymer ?
#
loop_
_entity_poly.entity_id
_entity_poly.type
_entity_poly.pdbx_seq_one_letter_code
_entity_poly.pdbx_strand_id
1 'polypeptide(L)'
;MCHQLASQLASYTGLVRGNALPSGGLAPRAGSARVGRTSLRTYAAKQLHFNTNGEALKKMQAGVDKLASVVGVTLGPKGRNVVLESKYGSPKIVNDGVTVAREVELEDPVENIGAKLVRQAAAKTNDLAGDGTTTATILSAAMIAEGMKIVMSGVNPVQVIRGMEKTVDYLVGELKSIAKDVTDEELRDVATVSAGGNERIGQLIHDAMARVGRQGVVTMEESKTAEDSLHVVEGMQFDRGYISPYFVTDPERMVAEYENCKILMVDKKISTARDMIGILEGSIRSGAPLLIMAEGH
;
A
#
# COMPACT_ATOMS: atom_id res chain seq x y z
N MET A 1 -25.59 9.43 15.86
CA MET A 1 -25.24 10.08 14.58
C MET A 1 -25.15 11.61 14.79
N CYS A 2 -24.21 12.04 15.65
CA CYS A 2 -23.90 13.44 15.98
C CYS A 2 -22.55 13.42 16.73
N HIS A 3 -21.42 13.45 16.01
CA HIS A 3 -20.11 13.93 16.52
C HIS A 3 -19.02 13.84 15.42
N GLN A 4 -19.22 14.46 14.25
CA GLN A 4 -18.14 14.56 13.27
C GLN A 4 -18.29 15.72 12.26
N LEU A 5 -18.74 16.88 12.74
CA LEU A 5 -18.85 18.10 11.93
C LEU A 5 -18.17 19.34 12.54
N ALA A 6 -17.23 19.17 13.48
CA ALA A 6 -16.60 20.30 14.19
C ALA A 6 -15.11 20.54 13.88
N SER A 7 -14.45 19.79 12.99
CA SER A 7 -12.99 19.92 12.80
C SER A 7 -12.53 20.39 11.40
N GLN A 8 -13.42 20.84 10.52
CA GLN A 8 -13.05 21.26 9.15
C GLN A 8 -13.36 22.73 8.79
N LEU A 9 -13.74 23.58 9.75
CA LEU A 9 -14.05 25.00 9.48
C LEU A 9 -13.10 26.03 10.13
N ALA A 10 -11.93 25.62 10.61
CA ALA A 10 -10.99 26.53 11.32
C ALA A 10 -9.77 27.00 10.50
N SER A 11 -9.65 26.65 9.22
CA SER A 11 -8.43 26.93 8.43
C SER A 11 -8.62 27.88 7.24
N TYR A 12 -9.76 28.56 7.11
CA TYR A 12 -10.04 29.40 5.93
C TYR A 12 -10.68 30.77 6.23
N THR A 13 -10.22 31.48 7.26
CA THR A 13 -10.46 32.93 7.37
C THR A 13 -9.35 33.60 8.17
N GLY A 14 -8.41 34.25 7.49
CA GLY A 14 -7.33 34.94 8.20
C GLY A 14 -6.29 35.62 7.33
N LEU A 15 -6.70 36.37 6.30
CA LEU A 15 -5.84 37.39 5.69
C LEU A 15 -6.70 38.40 4.95
N VAL A 16 -6.77 39.61 5.52
CA VAL A 16 -6.93 40.95 4.92
C VAL A 16 -7.74 41.81 5.89
N ARG A 17 -7.05 42.48 6.80
CA ARG A 17 -7.45 43.81 7.32
C ARG A 17 -6.19 44.60 7.63
N GLY A 18 -6.01 45.68 6.88
CA GLY A 18 -5.05 46.73 7.21
C GLY A 18 -5.48 47.49 8.45
N ASN A 19 -4.52 48.09 9.14
CA ASN A 19 -4.70 49.15 10.13
C ASN A 19 -3.42 50.00 10.10
N ALA A 20 -3.51 51.25 9.67
CA ALA A 20 -3.77 52.42 10.51
C ALA A 20 -2.56 52.77 11.40
N LEU A 21 -1.85 53.82 10.99
CA LEU A 21 -0.78 54.47 11.75
C LEU A 21 -1.35 55.16 13.00
N PRO A 22 -0.61 55.16 14.12
CA PRO A 22 -0.65 56.27 15.05
C PRO A 22 0.69 57.01 15.12
N SER A 23 0.57 58.32 15.12
CA SER A 23 1.58 59.35 15.39
C SER A 23 2.10 59.31 16.84
N GLY A 24 3.39 59.60 17.04
CA GLY A 24 3.97 59.98 18.33
C GLY A 24 5.41 59.50 18.49
N GLY A 25 6.37 60.43 18.50
CA GLY A 25 7.80 60.13 18.55
C GLY A 25 8.39 59.91 19.95
N LEU A 26 9.54 59.23 20.00
CA LEU A 26 10.70 59.50 20.87
C LEU A 26 11.87 58.53 20.51
N ALA A 27 13.09 59.01 20.71
CA ALA A 27 14.38 58.58 20.16
C ALA A 27 14.89 57.17 20.59
N PRO A 28 15.97 56.61 19.96
CA PRO A 28 16.30 55.19 20.03
C PRO A 28 17.18 54.81 21.23
N ARG A 29 16.96 53.63 21.80
CA ARG A 29 17.93 52.94 22.65
C ARG A 29 18.49 51.73 21.90
N ALA A 30 19.80 51.76 21.67
CA ALA A 30 20.56 50.67 21.07
C ALA A 30 20.53 49.43 21.98
N GLY A 31 19.89 48.37 21.51
CA GLY A 31 19.91 47.04 22.10
C GLY A 31 20.25 46.02 21.03
N SER A 32 21.38 45.35 21.19
CA SER A 32 21.89 44.29 20.31
C SER A 32 20.88 43.14 20.22
N ALA A 33 20.10 43.08 19.14
CA ALA A 33 19.25 41.95 18.81
C ALA A 33 20.02 41.01 17.88
N ARG A 34 20.41 39.84 18.41
CA ARG A 34 20.91 38.73 17.59
C ARG A 34 19.83 38.37 16.58
N VAL A 35 20.12 38.59 15.30
CA VAL A 35 19.29 38.14 14.18
C VAL A 35 19.26 36.62 14.21
N GLY A 36 18.20 36.05 14.76
CA GLY A 36 17.89 34.64 14.61
C GLY A 36 17.75 34.35 13.12
N ARG A 37 18.64 33.53 12.57
CA ARG A 37 18.51 32.99 11.21
C ARG A 37 17.18 32.26 11.12
N THR A 38 16.16 32.94 10.59
CA THR A 38 14.93 32.31 10.16
C THR A 38 15.31 31.42 8.99
N SER A 39 15.25 30.11 9.19
CA SER A 39 15.40 29.15 8.10
C SER A 39 14.20 29.34 7.17
N LEU A 40 14.39 30.15 6.14
CA LEU A 40 13.46 30.22 5.02
C LEU A 40 13.37 28.79 4.46
N ARG A 41 12.25 28.12 4.72
CA ARG A 41 11.88 26.90 3.99
C ARG A 41 11.69 27.32 2.54
N THR A 42 12.73 27.18 1.73
CA THR A 42 12.63 27.27 0.28
C THR A 42 11.82 26.06 -0.18
N TYR A 43 10.52 26.24 -0.35
CA TYR A 43 9.72 25.25 -1.06
C TYR A 43 10.20 25.22 -2.50
N ALA A 44 10.50 24.02 -3.02
CA ALA A 44 10.81 23.85 -4.43
C ALA A 44 9.65 24.41 -5.28
N ALA A 45 9.99 25.17 -6.32
CA ALA A 45 8.99 25.68 -7.25
C ALA A 45 8.27 24.50 -7.91
N LYS A 46 6.93 24.56 -7.98
CA LYS A 46 6.12 23.53 -8.63
C LYS A 46 5.98 23.84 -10.13
N GLN A 47 6.18 22.83 -10.96
CA GLN A 47 5.81 22.91 -12.38
C GLN A 47 4.30 22.73 -12.53
N LEU A 48 3.65 23.61 -13.28
CA LEU A 48 2.22 23.55 -13.58
C LEU A 48 2.02 23.14 -15.03
N HIS A 49 1.32 22.03 -15.24
CA HIS A 49 0.92 21.55 -16.56
C HIS A 49 -0.57 21.81 -16.74
N PHE A 50 -0.92 22.68 -17.68
CA PHE A 50 -2.32 22.93 -18.03
C PHE A 50 -2.77 21.97 -19.11
N ASN A 51 -3.95 21.41 -18.92
CA ASN A 51 -4.57 20.52 -19.91
C ASN A 51 -5.38 21.31 -20.95
N THR A 52 -4.79 22.32 -21.58
CA THR A 52 -5.47 23.15 -22.59
C THR A 52 -5.65 22.42 -23.92
N ASN A 53 -4.67 21.60 -24.32
CA ASN A 53 -4.64 20.90 -25.61
C ASN A 53 -4.71 19.36 -25.50
N GLY A 54 -4.99 18.82 -24.30
CA GLY A 54 -4.95 17.37 -24.06
C GLY A 54 -3.53 16.79 -23.91
N GLU A 55 -2.48 17.60 -24.05
CA GLU A 55 -1.08 17.15 -23.99
C GLU A 55 -0.69 16.54 -22.65
N ALA A 56 -1.16 17.13 -21.54
CA ALA A 56 -0.93 16.61 -20.20
C ALA A 56 -1.57 15.22 -20.03
N LEU A 57 -2.80 15.03 -20.55
CA LEU A 57 -3.48 13.73 -20.52
C LEU A 57 -2.76 12.69 -21.38
N LYS A 58 -2.30 13.06 -22.58
CA LYS A 58 -1.51 12.16 -23.45
C LYS A 58 -0.20 11.73 -22.80
N LYS A 59 0.50 12.65 -22.13
CA LYS A 59 1.71 12.29 -21.36
C LYS A 59 1.37 11.34 -20.21
N MET A 60 0.34 11.63 -19.43
CA MET A 60 -0.10 10.72 -18.37
C MET A 60 -0.46 9.33 -18.92
N GLN A 61 -1.16 9.27 -20.06
CA GLN A 61 -1.46 8.03 -20.75
C GLN A 61 -0.21 7.27 -21.16
N ALA A 62 0.78 7.96 -21.76
CA ALA A 62 2.03 7.32 -22.14
C ALA A 62 2.74 6.68 -20.94
N GLY A 63 2.69 7.31 -19.77
CA GLY A 63 3.22 6.73 -18.54
C GLY A 63 2.45 5.50 -18.06
N VAL A 64 1.11 5.53 -18.15
CA VAL A 64 0.25 4.37 -17.88
C VAL A 64 0.54 3.22 -18.84
N ASP A 65 0.65 3.50 -20.14
CA ASP A 65 0.90 2.51 -21.18
C ASP A 65 2.29 1.88 -21.03
N LYS A 66 3.31 2.65 -20.63
CA LYS A 66 4.64 2.12 -20.31
C LYS A 66 4.58 1.13 -19.15
N LEU A 67 3.94 1.50 -18.05
CA LEU A 67 3.76 0.62 -16.89
C LEU A 67 3.00 -0.66 -17.29
N ALA A 68 1.88 -0.50 -17.98
CA ALA A 68 1.03 -1.62 -18.41
C ALA A 68 1.72 -2.54 -19.42
N SER A 69 2.60 -2.00 -20.27
CA SER A 69 3.37 -2.81 -21.23
C SER A 69 4.36 -3.73 -20.53
N VAL A 70 5.02 -3.26 -19.47
CA VAL A 70 5.98 -4.08 -18.70
C VAL A 70 5.26 -5.07 -17.79
N VAL A 71 4.22 -4.63 -17.08
CA VAL A 71 3.42 -5.53 -16.23
C VAL A 71 2.63 -6.53 -17.09
N GLY A 72 2.17 -6.12 -18.27
CA GLY A 72 1.39 -6.97 -19.16
C GLY A 72 2.13 -8.21 -19.66
N VAL A 73 3.47 -8.17 -19.78
CA VAL A 73 4.23 -9.35 -20.20
C VAL A 73 4.25 -10.45 -19.15
N THR A 74 3.96 -10.15 -17.88
CA THR A 74 3.95 -11.15 -16.79
C THR A 74 2.59 -11.84 -16.65
N LEU A 75 1.57 -11.48 -17.44
CA LEU A 75 0.23 -12.03 -17.31
C LEU A 75 0.15 -13.49 -17.80
N GLY A 76 -0.42 -14.35 -16.95
CA GLY A 76 -0.85 -15.70 -17.31
C GLY A 76 0.28 -16.76 -17.28
N PRO A 77 -0.05 -18.02 -17.61
CA PRO A 77 0.89 -19.15 -17.47
C PRO A 77 2.07 -19.11 -18.44
N LYS A 78 1.98 -18.29 -19.49
CA LYS A 78 3.07 -18.03 -20.44
C LYS A 78 3.67 -16.63 -20.26
N GLY A 79 3.48 -16.05 -19.08
CA GLY A 79 4.11 -14.80 -18.68
C GLY A 79 5.63 -14.88 -18.84
N ARG A 80 6.23 -13.77 -19.26
CA ARG A 80 7.67 -13.65 -19.44
C ARG A 80 8.30 -13.05 -18.20
N ASN A 81 9.54 -13.46 -17.97
CA ASN A 81 10.34 -12.89 -16.89
C ASN A 81 10.74 -11.45 -17.23
N VAL A 82 10.61 -10.56 -16.25
CA VAL A 82 11.13 -9.21 -16.27
C VAL A 82 12.41 -9.18 -15.45
N VAL A 83 13.44 -8.56 -15.99
CA VAL A 83 14.72 -8.40 -15.29
C VAL A 83 14.78 -7.00 -14.70
N LEU A 84 14.93 -6.93 -13.38
CA LEU A 84 15.02 -5.71 -12.62
C LEU A 84 16.46 -5.47 -12.20
N GLU A 85 16.94 -4.25 -12.42
CA GLU A 85 18.24 -3.81 -11.93
C GLU A 85 18.18 -3.67 -10.40
N SER A 86 19.15 -4.26 -9.70
CA SER A 86 19.32 -4.03 -8.27
C SER A 86 20.40 -2.97 -8.05
N LYS A 87 20.17 -2.03 -7.13
CA LYS A 87 21.18 -1.02 -6.75
C LYS A 87 22.46 -1.64 -6.19
N TYR A 88 22.35 -2.84 -5.63
CA TYR A 88 23.47 -3.61 -5.09
C TYR A 88 23.29 -5.10 -5.43
N GLY A 89 24.35 -5.72 -5.95
CA GLY A 89 24.36 -7.16 -6.24
C GLY A 89 23.87 -7.52 -7.65
N SER A 90 23.38 -8.75 -7.79
CA SER A 90 22.91 -9.32 -9.05
C SER A 90 21.50 -8.82 -9.43
N PRO A 91 21.17 -8.75 -10.73
CA PRO A 91 19.83 -8.39 -11.18
C PRO A 91 18.79 -9.40 -10.66
N LYS A 92 17.58 -8.91 -10.37
CA LYS A 92 16.46 -9.73 -9.89
C LYS A 92 15.59 -10.13 -11.08
N ILE A 93 15.38 -11.42 -11.26
CA ILE A 93 14.47 -11.95 -12.30
C ILE A 93 13.13 -12.18 -11.64
N VAL A 94 12.08 -11.53 -12.13
CA VAL A 94 10.75 -11.54 -11.52
C VAL A 94 9.68 -11.84 -12.56
N ASN A 95 8.70 -12.66 -12.17
CA ASN A 95 7.52 -13.01 -12.95
C ASN A 95 6.21 -12.48 -12.34
N ASP A 96 6.30 -11.75 -11.23
CA ASP A 96 5.17 -11.14 -10.52
C ASP A 96 4.97 -9.66 -10.94
N GLY A 97 3.73 -9.31 -11.29
CA GLY A 97 3.34 -7.96 -11.69
C GLY A 97 3.39 -6.94 -10.56
N VAL A 98 3.21 -7.35 -9.28
CA VAL A 98 3.26 -6.42 -8.13
C VAL A 98 4.66 -5.86 -7.95
N THR A 99 5.65 -6.76 -7.93
CA THR A 99 7.05 -6.39 -7.76
C THR A 99 7.53 -5.54 -8.92
N VAL A 100 7.15 -5.90 -10.15
CA VAL A 100 7.47 -5.10 -11.34
C VAL A 100 6.84 -3.71 -11.25
N ALA A 101 5.55 -3.60 -10.90
CA ALA A 101 4.88 -2.31 -10.79
C ALA A 101 5.49 -1.39 -9.72
N ARG A 102 6.00 -1.96 -8.61
CA ARG A 102 6.67 -1.21 -7.54
C ARG A 102 7.95 -0.54 -8.00
N GLU A 103 8.76 -1.22 -8.81
CA GLU A 103 10.06 -0.72 -9.28
C GLU A 103 9.96 0.27 -10.45
N VAL A 104 8.83 0.32 -11.16
CA VAL A 104 8.68 1.25 -12.30
C VAL A 104 8.58 2.70 -11.80
N GLU A 105 9.59 3.49 -12.15
CA GLU A 105 9.59 4.96 -12.04
C GLU A 105 10.01 5.57 -13.38
N LEU A 106 9.28 6.60 -13.81
CA LEU A 106 9.53 7.29 -15.09
C LEU A 106 10.21 8.64 -14.86
N GLU A 107 11.09 9.02 -15.79
CA GLU A 107 11.85 10.28 -15.72
C GLU A 107 10.96 11.52 -15.89
N ASP A 108 10.03 11.51 -16.86
CA ASP A 108 9.08 12.62 -17.05
C ASP A 108 8.08 12.64 -15.88
N PRO A 109 8.00 13.75 -15.11
CA PRO A 109 7.13 13.81 -13.94
C PRO A 109 5.64 13.60 -14.24
N VAL A 110 5.16 14.01 -15.42
CA VAL A 110 3.75 13.88 -15.82
C VAL A 110 3.43 12.44 -16.18
N GLU A 111 4.31 11.78 -16.93
CA GLU A 111 4.20 10.33 -17.19
C GLU A 111 4.25 9.53 -15.89
N ASN A 112 5.18 9.88 -14.99
CA ASN A 112 5.35 9.20 -13.71
C ASN A 112 4.11 9.35 -12.81
N ILE A 113 3.40 10.49 -12.84
CA ILE A 113 2.12 10.64 -12.14
C ILE A 113 1.09 9.65 -12.69
N GLY A 114 0.99 9.50 -14.01
CA GLY A 114 0.10 8.52 -14.63
C GLY A 114 0.39 7.10 -14.17
N ALA A 115 1.65 6.67 -14.23
CA ALA A 115 2.08 5.36 -13.74
C ALA A 115 1.78 5.17 -12.24
N LYS A 116 2.03 6.18 -11.41
CA LYS A 116 1.75 6.13 -9.97
C LYS A 116 0.28 5.95 -9.63
N LEU A 117 -0.63 6.57 -10.40
CA LEU A 117 -2.08 6.40 -10.19
C LEU A 117 -2.52 4.96 -10.42
N VAL A 118 -2.04 4.33 -11.50
CA VAL A 118 -2.36 2.91 -11.79
C VAL A 118 -1.69 1.98 -10.78
N ARG A 119 -0.47 2.28 -10.37
CA ARG A 119 0.23 1.54 -9.30
C ARG A 119 -0.54 1.55 -7.98
N GLN A 120 -1.17 2.67 -7.62
CA GLN A 120 -2.03 2.75 -6.44
C GLN A 120 -3.27 1.85 -6.56
N ALA A 121 -3.88 1.77 -7.73
CA ALA A 121 -5.01 0.87 -7.98
C ALA A 121 -4.59 -0.60 -7.88
N ALA A 122 -3.43 -0.96 -8.46
CA ALA A 122 -2.88 -2.32 -8.37
C ALA A 122 -2.52 -2.71 -6.93
N ALA A 123 -1.87 -1.81 -6.18
CA ALA A 123 -1.53 -2.04 -4.77
C ALA A 123 -2.79 -2.26 -3.91
N LYS A 124 -3.82 -1.42 -4.08
CA LYS A 124 -5.08 -1.57 -3.36
C LYS A 124 -5.79 -2.89 -3.70
N THR A 125 -5.65 -3.37 -4.93
CA THR A 125 -6.18 -4.68 -5.34
C THR A 125 -5.46 -5.80 -4.61
N ASN A 126 -4.13 -5.73 -4.53
CA ASN A 126 -3.32 -6.68 -3.76
C ASN A 126 -3.71 -6.72 -2.28
N ASP A 127 -3.88 -5.55 -1.67
CA ASP A 127 -4.16 -5.45 -0.23
C ASP A 127 -5.54 -6.02 0.14
N LEU A 128 -6.51 -5.96 -0.79
CA LEU A 128 -7.88 -6.45 -0.56
C LEU A 128 -8.09 -7.89 -1.00
N ALA A 129 -7.46 -8.32 -2.09
CA ALA A 129 -7.72 -9.61 -2.73
C ALA A 129 -6.52 -10.58 -2.69
N GLY A 130 -5.29 -10.09 -2.49
CA GLY A 130 -4.07 -10.91 -2.49
C GLY A 130 -3.59 -11.39 -3.86
N ASP A 131 -4.33 -11.11 -4.94
CA ASP A 131 -4.00 -11.47 -6.33
C ASP A 131 -4.69 -10.47 -7.31
N GLY A 132 -4.40 -10.60 -8.60
CA GLY A 132 -5.08 -9.87 -9.68
C GLY A 132 -4.49 -8.51 -10.01
N THR A 133 -3.29 -8.20 -9.51
CA THR A 133 -2.62 -6.91 -9.71
C THR A 133 -2.25 -6.64 -11.17
N THR A 134 -1.77 -7.66 -11.87
CA THR A 134 -1.48 -7.62 -13.31
C THR A 134 -2.76 -7.32 -14.10
N THR A 135 -3.84 -8.04 -13.79
CA THR A 135 -5.16 -7.84 -14.40
C THR A 135 -5.70 -6.44 -14.13
N ALA A 136 -5.62 -5.95 -12.89
CA ALA A 136 -6.05 -4.61 -12.51
C ALA A 136 -5.27 -3.52 -13.27
N THR A 137 -3.95 -3.70 -13.45
CA THR A 137 -3.09 -2.78 -14.18
C THR A 137 -3.49 -2.68 -15.65
N ILE A 138 -3.69 -3.83 -16.30
CA ILE A 138 -4.07 -3.89 -17.73
C ILE A 138 -5.48 -3.33 -17.94
N LEU A 139 -6.44 -3.70 -17.09
CA LEU A 139 -7.81 -3.17 -17.16
C LEU A 139 -7.83 -1.64 -16.96
N SER A 140 -7.06 -1.13 -15.99
CA SER A 140 -6.94 0.30 -15.77
C SER A 140 -6.39 1.02 -17.00
N ALA A 141 -5.32 0.48 -17.61
CA ALA A 141 -4.74 1.04 -18.82
C ALA A 141 -5.72 1.03 -20.00
N ALA A 142 -6.43 -0.08 -20.21
CA ALA A 142 -7.44 -0.20 -21.26
C ALA A 142 -8.59 0.81 -21.09
N MET A 143 -9.12 0.95 -19.87
CA MET A 143 -10.17 1.92 -19.55
C MET A 143 -9.70 3.36 -19.75
N ILE A 144 -8.46 3.68 -19.36
CA ILE A 144 -7.88 5.01 -19.55
C ILE A 144 -7.70 5.30 -21.04
N ALA A 145 -7.16 4.35 -21.81
CA ALA A 145 -6.93 4.52 -23.25
C ALA A 145 -8.24 4.77 -24.01
N GLU A 146 -9.28 3.96 -23.77
CA GLU A 146 -10.58 4.14 -24.42
C GLU A 146 -11.33 5.38 -23.90
N GLY A 147 -11.32 5.61 -22.58
CA GLY A 147 -11.93 6.79 -21.98
C GLY A 147 -11.34 8.09 -22.51
N MET A 148 -10.03 8.12 -22.73
CA MET A 148 -9.36 9.29 -23.30
C MET A 148 -9.74 9.57 -24.75
N LYS A 149 -9.90 8.54 -25.60
CA LYS A 149 -10.38 8.73 -26.97
C LYS A 149 -11.74 9.43 -26.99
N ILE A 150 -12.64 9.02 -26.10
CA ILE A 150 -13.97 9.60 -25.96
C ILE A 150 -13.89 11.04 -25.45
N VAL A 151 -13.10 11.31 -24.40
CA VAL A 151 -12.93 12.66 -23.85
C VAL A 151 -12.31 13.62 -24.88
N MET A 152 -11.32 13.15 -25.65
CA MET A 152 -10.71 13.95 -26.73
C MET A 152 -11.69 14.31 -27.86
N SER A 153 -12.77 13.54 -28.03
CA SER A 153 -13.84 13.87 -28.98
C SER A 153 -14.79 14.99 -28.49
N GLY A 154 -14.57 15.54 -27.29
CA GLY A 154 -15.36 16.63 -26.71
C GLY A 154 -16.52 16.17 -25.83
N VAL A 155 -16.62 14.87 -25.55
CA VAL A 155 -17.64 14.33 -24.64
C VAL A 155 -17.33 14.71 -23.19
N ASN A 156 -18.37 14.99 -22.41
CA ASN A 156 -18.25 15.34 -21.00
C ASN A 156 -17.65 14.18 -20.16
N PRO A 157 -16.44 14.33 -19.60
CA PRO A 157 -15.78 13.27 -18.83
C PRO A 157 -16.58 12.80 -17.61
N VAL A 158 -17.33 13.70 -16.98
CA VAL A 158 -18.14 13.39 -15.79
C VAL A 158 -19.26 12.40 -16.13
N GLN A 159 -19.86 12.52 -17.31
CA GLN A 159 -20.91 11.60 -17.75
C GLN A 159 -20.33 10.24 -18.15
N VAL A 160 -19.14 10.23 -18.76
CA VAL A 160 -18.43 8.98 -19.09
C VAL A 160 -18.12 8.20 -17.82
N ILE A 161 -17.53 8.83 -16.81
CA ILE A 161 -17.20 8.18 -15.53
C ILE A 161 -18.47 7.65 -14.85
N ARG A 162 -19.54 8.45 -14.78
CA ARG A 162 -20.83 7.99 -14.22
C ARG A 162 -21.41 6.78 -14.97
N GLY A 163 -21.25 6.73 -16.28
CA GLY A 163 -21.66 5.58 -17.10
C GLY A 163 -20.82 4.35 -16.79
N MET A 164 -19.50 4.52 -16.67
CA MET A 164 -18.57 3.45 -16.31
C MET A 164 -18.87 2.88 -14.93
N GLU A 165 -19.06 3.73 -13.92
CA GLU A 165 -19.40 3.32 -12.54
C GLU A 165 -20.67 2.47 -12.50
N LYS A 166 -21.76 2.94 -13.12
CA LYS A 166 -23.02 2.17 -13.21
C LYS A 166 -22.85 0.83 -13.91
N THR A 167 -22.02 0.80 -14.95
CA THR A 167 -21.74 -0.43 -15.70
C THR A 167 -20.95 -1.41 -14.85
N VAL A 168 -19.93 -0.93 -14.13
CA VAL A 168 -19.15 -1.75 -13.19
C VAL A 168 -20.05 -2.31 -12.09
N ASP A 169 -20.92 -1.49 -11.49
CA ASP A 169 -21.85 -1.94 -10.45
C ASP A 169 -22.77 -3.07 -10.93
N TYR A 170 -23.32 -2.93 -12.14
CA TYR A 170 -24.14 -3.96 -12.76
C TYR A 170 -23.32 -5.25 -13.04
N LEU A 171 -22.14 -5.11 -13.64
CA LEU A 171 -21.27 -6.24 -13.96
C LEU A 171 -20.80 -6.98 -12.70
N VAL A 172 -20.54 -6.27 -11.60
CA VAL A 172 -20.23 -6.90 -10.30
C VAL A 172 -21.43 -7.68 -9.76
N GLY A 173 -22.66 -7.20 -9.99
CA GLY A 173 -23.88 -7.94 -9.69
C GLY A 173 -23.97 -9.25 -10.47
N GLU A 174 -23.72 -9.21 -11.78
CA GLU A 174 -23.70 -10.40 -12.63
C GLU A 174 -22.53 -11.34 -12.31
N LEU A 175 -21.35 -10.82 -11.97
CA LEU A 175 -20.23 -11.64 -11.53
C LEU A 175 -20.57 -12.45 -10.27
N LYS A 176 -21.35 -11.88 -9.36
CA LYS A 176 -21.86 -12.59 -8.18
C LYS A 176 -22.91 -13.64 -8.53
N SER A 177 -23.71 -13.44 -9.58
CA SER A 177 -24.74 -14.40 -9.99
C SER A 177 -24.14 -15.65 -10.65
N ILE A 178 -23.00 -15.50 -11.32
CA ILE A 178 -22.27 -16.62 -11.94
C ILE A 178 -21.23 -17.25 -10.99
N ALA A 179 -20.96 -16.65 -9.83
CA ALA A 179 -20.00 -17.15 -8.87
C ALA A 179 -20.46 -18.51 -8.31
N LYS A 180 -19.53 -19.46 -8.25
CA LYS A 180 -19.75 -20.79 -7.68
C LYS A 180 -18.89 -20.95 -6.43
N ASP A 181 -19.48 -21.48 -5.37
CA ASP A 181 -18.74 -21.82 -4.16
C ASP A 181 -17.75 -22.97 -4.44
N VAL A 182 -16.53 -22.79 -3.92
CA VAL A 182 -15.40 -23.69 -4.16
C VAL A 182 -15.44 -24.86 -3.18
N THR A 183 -15.53 -26.07 -3.73
CA THR A 183 -15.40 -27.34 -2.99
C THR A 183 -13.96 -27.59 -2.55
N ASP A 184 -13.75 -28.50 -1.61
CA ASP A 184 -12.40 -28.75 -1.08
C ASP A 184 -11.46 -29.37 -2.12
N GLU A 185 -11.98 -30.13 -3.10
CA GLU A 185 -11.19 -30.60 -4.24
C GLU A 185 -10.79 -29.45 -5.18
N GLU A 186 -11.72 -28.54 -5.48
CA GLU A 186 -11.47 -27.38 -6.35
C GLU A 186 -10.48 -26.38 -5.71
N LEU A 187 -10.33 -26.38 -4.37
CA LEU A 187 -9.37 -25.52 -3.67
C LEU A 187 -7.93 -25.79 -4.12
N ARG A 188 -7.59 -27.06 -4.38
CA ARG A 188 -6.27 -27.44 -4.90
C ARG A 188 -6.02 -26.80 -6.26
N ASP A 189 -7.00 -26.87 -7.15
CA ASP A 189 -6.90 -26.34 -8.52
C ASP A 189 -6.72 -24.82 -8.49
N VAL A 190 -7.47 -24.12 -7.65
CA VAL A 190 -7.32 -22.67 -7.44
C VAL A 190 -5.91 -22.34 -6.96
N ALA A 191 -5.43 -23.04 -5.94
CA ALA A 191 -4.08 -22.83 -5.39
C ALA A 191 -2.98 -23.12 -6.44
N THR A 192 -3.13 -24.18 -7.23
CA THR A 192 -2.19 -24.51 -8.32
C THR A 192 -2.13 -23.42 -9.38
N VAL A 193 -3.28 -22.88 -9.80
CA VAL A 193 -3.32 -21.80 -10.79
C VAL A 193 -2.66 -20.54 -10.25
N SER A 194 -2.97 -20.13 -9.02
CA SER A 194 -2.36 -18.97 -8.38
C SER A 194 -0.84 -19.15 -8.15
N ALA A 195 -0.37 -20.38 -7.94
CA ALA A 195 1.06 -20.70 -7.83
C ALA A 195 1.78 -20.85 -9.18
N GLY A 196 1.21 -20.35 -10.29
CA GLY A 196 1.82 -20.40 -11.61
C GLY A 196 1.81 -21.79 -12.26
N GLY A 197 0.86 -22.65 -11.89
CA GLY A 197 0.74 -24.01 -12.40
C GLY A 197 1.54 -25.06 -11.63
N ASN A 198 2.01 -24.73 -10.41
CA ASN A 198 2.75 -25.68 -9.59
C ASN A 198 1.81 -26.60 -8.78
N GLU A 199 1.63 -27.83 -9.25
CA GLU A 199 0.77 -28.82 -8.60
C GLU A 199 1.24 -29.21 -7.20
N ARG A 200 2.57 -29.22 -6.95
CA ARG A 200 3.14 -29.56 -5.64
C ARG A 200 2.78 -28.50 -4.60
N ILE A 201 2.89 -27.22 -4.95
CA ILE A 201 2.49 -26.11 -4.07
C ILE A 201 0.98 -26.14 -3.82
N GLY A 202 0.18 -26.37 -4.86
CA GLY A 202 -1.27 -26.49 -4.71
C GLY A 202 -1.68 -27.64 -3.78
N GLN A 203 -1.00 -28.79 -3.87
CA GLN A 203 -1.22 -29.91 -2.95
C GLN A 203 -0.83 -29.58 -1.50
N LEU A 204 0.32 -28.92 -1.29
CA LEU A 204 0.74 -28.50 0.05
C LEU A 204 -0.25 -27.53 0.70
N ILE A 205 -0.78 -26.57 -0.07
CA ILE A 205 -1.80 -25.63 0.41
C ILE A 205 -3.10 -26.37 0.73
N HIS A 206 -3.53 -27.30 -0.12
CA HIS A 206 -4.70 -28.13 0.15
C HIS A 206 -4.54 -28.94 1.44
N ASP A 207 -3.40 -29.64 1.61
CA ASP A 207 -3.11 -30.45 2.80
C ASP A 207 -3.05 -29.58 4.08
N ALA A 208 -2.49 -28.37 3.98
CA ALA A 208 -2.47 -27.41 5.07
C ALA A 208 -3.90 -27.02 5.47
N MET A 209 -4.70 -26.57 4.50
CA MET A 209 -6.09 -26.12 4.73
C MET A 209 -7.00 -27.24 5.23
N ALA A 210 -6.78 -28.49 4.79
CA ALA A 210 -7.51 -29.64 5.30
C ALA A 210 -7.23 -29.91 6.79
N ARG A 211 -6.01 -29.62 7.27
CA ARG A 211 -5.63 -29.79 8.69
C ARG A 211 -6.06 -28.63 9.58
N VAL A 212 -5.94 -27.38 9.10
CA VAL A 212 -6.27 -26.19 9.90
C VAL A 212 -7.74 -25.74 9.76
N GLY A 213 -8.45 -26.25 8.76
CA GLY A 213 -9.80 -25.85 8.39
C GLY A 213 -9.84 -24.54 7.57
N ARG A 214 -11.00 -24.22 6.99
CA ARG A 214 -11.15 -23.07 6.06
C ARG A 214 -10.86 -21.69 6.69
N GLN A 215 -10.90 -21.57 8.01
CA GLN A 215 -10.60 -20.34 8.75
C GLN A 215 -9.25 -20.42 9.48
N GLY A 216 -8.47 -21.48 9.25
CA GLY A 216 -7.17 -21.64 9.86
C GLY A 216 -6.14 -20.68 9.27
N VAL A 217 -5.11 -20.40 10.07
CA VAL A 217 -4.01 -19.52 9.68
C VAL A 217 -2.89 -20.37 9.11
N VAL A 218 -2.41 -20.01 7.93
CA VAL A 218 -1.27 -20.66 7.28
C VAL A 218 -0.14 -19.65 7.21
N THR A 219 1.01 -19.99 7.78
CA THR A 219 2.25 -19.22 7.71
C THR A 219 3.28 -19.95 6.85
N MET A 220 4.18 -19.19 6.24
CA MET A 220 5.28 -19.72 5.44
C MET A 220 6.59 -19.24 6.04
N GLU A 221 7.51 -20.18 6.24
CA GLU A 221 8.87 -19.94 6.73
C GLU A 221 9.88 -20.48 5.73
N GLU A 222 11.02 -19.81 5.59
CA GLU A 222 12.10 -20.26 4.70
C GLU A 222 12.88 -21.39 5.38
N SER A 223 12.88 -22.56 4.75
CA SER A 223 13.66 -23.71 5.25
C SER A 223 15.12 -23.63 4.81
N LYS A 224 16.02 -24.12 5.68
CA LYS A 224 17.44 -24.34 5.34
C LYS A 224 17.66 -25.60 4.50
N THR A 225 16.64 -26.43 4.34
CA THR A 225 16.66 -27.65 3.53
C THR A 225 15.93 -27.42 2.20
N ALA A 226 16.25 -28.25 1.20
CA ALA A 226 15.62 -28.18 -0.13
C ALA A 226 14.22 -28.84 -0.18
N GLU A 227 13.75 -29.40 0.93
CA GLU A 227 12.46 -30.09 1.00
C GLU A 227 11.43 -29.20 1.68
N ASP A 228 10.26 -29.07 1.06
CA ASP A 228 9.10 -28.42 1.67
C ASP A 228 8.49 -29.33 2.74
N SER A 229 8.27 -28.80 3.94
CA SER A 229 7.62 -29.51 5.04
C SER A 229 6.38 -28.77 5.52
N LEU A 230 5.35 -29.52 5.91
CA LEU A 230 4.13 -28.99 6.51
C LEU A 230 4.12 -29.32 8.00
N HIS A 231 4.13 -28.28 8.84
CA HIS A 231 4.01 -28.40 10.28
C HIS A 231 2.72 -27.74 10.75
N VAL A 232 1.93 -28.46 11.55
CA VAL A 232 0.77 -27.88 12.23
C VAL A 232 1.21 -27.61 13.65
N VAL A 233 1.14 -26.33 14.04
CA VAL A 233 1.44 -25.88 15.40
C VAL A 233 0.19 -25.27 16.00
N GLU A 234 0.01 -25.46 17.30
CA GLU A 234 -1.04 -24.74 18.02
C GLU A 234 -0.63 -23.27 18.16
N GLY A 235 -1.50 -22.38 17.71
CA GLY A 235 -1.25 -20.94 17.69
C GLY A 235 -2.54 -20.14 17.63
N MET A 236 -2.41 -18.81 17.66
CA MET A 236 -3.55 -17.90 17.64
C MET A 236 -3.20 -16.62 16.89
N GLN A 237 -4.16 -16.11 16.14
CA GLN A 237 -4.07 -14.83 15.43
C GLN A 237 -5.16 -13.88 15.93
N PHE A 238 -4.82 -12.59 15.97
CA PHE A 238 -5.75 -11.52 16.31
C PHE A 238 -5.68 -10.44 15.23
N ASP A 239 -6.80 -9.77 14.96
CA ASP A 239 -6.87 -8.63 14.03
C ASP A 239 -6.38 -7.33 14.69
N ARG A 240 -5.13 -7.34 15.18
CA ARG A 240 -4.45 -6.20 15.79
C ARG A 240 -3.02 -6.13 15.28
N GLY A 241 -2.59 -4.94 14.85
CA GLY A 241 -1.23 -4.68 14.38
C GLY A 241 -0.33 -4.04 15.45
N TYR A 242 0.93 -3.80 15.08
CA TYR A 242 1.87 -3.03 15.90
C TYR A 242 1.43 -1.56 16.02
N ILE A 243 1.71 -0.93 17.18
CA ILE A 243 1.36 0.48 17.44
C ILE A 243 2.17 1.44 16.57
N SER A 244 3.40 1.05 16.22
CA SER A 244 4.35 1.91 15.53
C SER A 244 5.12 1.11 14.46
N PRO A 245 5.29 1.64 13.23
CA PRO A 245 6.11 1.02 12.20
C PRO A 245 7.57 0.81 12.59
N TYR A 246 8.05 1.50 13.63
CA TYR A 246 9.42 1.32 14.14
C TYR A 246 9.67 -0.05 14.78
N PHE A 247 8.63 -0.87 15.00
CA PHE A 247 8.77 -2.25 15.49
C PHE A 247 9.03 -3.26 14.38
N VAL A 248 8.99 -2.85 13.11
CA VAL A 248 9.25 -3.73 11.97
C VAL A 248 10.70 -4.22 12.00
N THR A 249 10.89 -5.53 11.97
CA THR A 249 12.19 -6.19 11.91
C THR A 249 12.59 -6.53 10.47
N ASP A 250 11.60 -6.86 9.64
CA ASP A 250 11.77 -7.09 8.20
C ASP A 250 11.12 -5.95 7.41
N PRO A 251 11.91 -5.00 6.86
CA PRO A 251 11.39 -3.86 6.12
C PRO A 251 10.87 -4.21 4.72
N GLU A 252 11.20 -5.39 4.16
CA GLU A 252 10.68 -5.82 2.85
C GLU A 252 9.25 -6.35 2.98
N ARG A 253 9.04 -7.23 3.97
CA ARG A 253 7.73 -7.82 4.27
C ARG A 253 6.86 -6.92 5.15
N MET A 254 7.45 -5.88 5.76
CA MET A 254 6.80 -4.99 6.72
C MET A 254 6.21 -5.75 7.92
N VAL A 255 6.97 -6.73 8.44
CA VAL A 255 6.57 -7.59 9.57
C VAL A 255 7.52 -7.46 10.76
N ALA A 256 7.01 -7.76 11.95
CA ALA A 256 7.77 -7.86 13.18
C ALA A 256 7.82 -9.32 13.61
N GLU A 257 8.99 -9.96 13.48
CA GLU A 257 9.21 -11.37 13.75
C GLU A 257 10.19 -11.52 14.92
N TYR A 258 9.82 -12.35 15.91
CA TYR A 258 10.64 -12.59 17.10
C TYR A 258 10.62 -14.08 17.47
N GLU A 259 11.81 -14.64 17.69
CA GLU A 259 11.98 -16.00 18.18
C GLU A 259 12.09 -16.03 19.71
N ASN A 260 11.58 -17.08 20.36
CA ASN A 260 11.66 -17.29 21.82
C ASN A 260 11.21 -16.07 22.64
N CYS A 261 10.15 -15.39 22.18
CA CYS A 261 9.64 -14.17 22.76
C CYS A 261 8.76 -14.45 24.00
N LYS A 262 8.91 -13.62 25.05
CA LYS A 262 8.01 -13.63 26.20
C LYS A 262 6.81 -12.73 25.93
N ILE A 263 5.63 -13.15 26.38
CA ILE A 263 4.39 -12.40 26.16
C ILE A 263 3.93 -11.80 27.49
N LEU A 264 3.76 -10.48 27.52
CA LEU A 264 3.10 -9.74 28.60
C LEU A 264 1.70 -9.33 28.14
N MET A 265 0.68 -9.82 28.84
CA MET A 265 -0.71 -9.42 28.60
C MET A 265 -1.21 -8.56 29.77
N VAL A 266 -1.75 -7.39 29.47
CA VAL A 266 -2.27 -6.44 30.45
C VAL A 266 -3.66 -5.98 30.02
N ASP A 267 -4.63 -6.06 30.93
CA ASP A 267 -6.04 -5.69 30.70
C ASP A 267 -6.30 -4.18 30.87
N LYS A 268 -5.24 -3.38 31.00
CA LYS A 268 -5.28 -1.94 31.26
C LYS A 268 -4.34 -1.18 30.34
N LYS A 269 -4.64 0.11 30.15
CA LYS A 269 -3.78 1.05 29.43
C LYS A 269 -2.47 1.28 30.17
N ILE A 270 -1.35 1.13 29.46
CA ILE A 270 -0.02 1.42 29.97
C ILE A 270 0.32 2.87 29.60
N SER A 271 0.08 3.80 30.53
CA SER A 271 0.36 5.23 30.32
C SER A 271 1.70 5.67 30.92
N THR A 272 2.24 4.92 31.87
CA THR A 272 3.45 5.30 32.62
C THR A 272 4.58 4.32 32.38
N ALA A 273 5.76 4.82 32.01
CA ALA A 273 6.93 3.98 31.78
C ALA A 273 7.44 3.28 33.07
N ARG A 274 7.15 3.84 34.25
CA ARG A 274 7.64 3.31 35.54
C ARG A 274 7.16 1.89 35.82
N ASP A 275 5.92 1.60 35.45
CA ASP A 275 5.29 0.28 35.70
C ASP A 275 5.95 -0.82 34.84
N MET A 276 6.63 -0.43 33.76
CA MET A 276 7.31 -1.34 32.83
C MET A 276 8.78 -1.60 33.18
N ILE A 277 9.42 -0.75 33.99
CA ILE A 277 10.88 -0.83 34.24
C ILE A 277 11.28 -2.20 34.77
N GLY A 278 10.60 -2.70 35.82
CA GLY A 278 10.93 -3.99 36.42
C GLY A 278 10.74 -5.18 35.46
N ILE A 279 9.74 -5.10 34.57
CA ILE A 279 9.49 -6.15 33.56
C ILE A 279 10.57 -6.11 32.49
N LEU A 280 10.95 -4.92 32.02
CA LEU A 280 12.00 -4.74 31.02
C LEU A 280 13.36 -5.21 31.56
N GLU A 281 13.70 -4.90 32.81
CA GLU A 281 14.89 -5.43 33.47
C GLU A 281 14.90 -6.97 33.52
N GLY A 282 13.75 -7.56 33.82
CA GLY A 282 13.56 -9.01 33.77
C GLY A 282 13.78 -9.59 32.36
N SER A 283 13.29 -8.91 31.33
CA SER A 283 13.48 -9.33 29.93
C SER A 283 14.94 -9.26 29.52
N ILE A 284 15.61 -8.14 29.80
CA ILE A 284 17.04 -7.92 29.52
C ILE A 284 17.88 -9.01 30.17
N ARG A 285 17.61 -9.35 31.44
CA ARG A 285 18.33 -10.41 32.16
C ARG A 285 18.18 -11.78 31.49
N SER A 286 17.01 -12.07 30.94
CA SER A 286 16.76 -13.33 30.24
C SER A 286 17.25 -13.34 28.78
N GLY A 287 17.66 -12.20 28.23
CA GLY A 287 18.08 -12.08 26.82
C GLY A 287 16.98 -12.38 25.81
N ALA A 288 15.72 -12.51 26.25
CA ALA A 288 14.59 -12.85 25.40
C ALA A 288 13.84 -11.57 24.96
N PRO A 289 13.35 -11.50 23.71
CA PRO A 289 12.42 -10.45 23.28
C PRO A 289 11.13 -10.44 24.12
N LEU A 290 10.45 -9.29 24.19
CA LEU A 290 9.20 -9.10 24.93
C LEU A 290 8.11 -8.54 24.01
N LEU A 291 7.03 -9.31 23.83
CA LEU A 291 5.79 -8.87 23.19
C LEU A 291 4.83 -8.35 24.25
N ILE A 292 4.34 -7.13 24.08
CA ILE A 292 3.41 -6.49 25.02
C ILE A 292 2.05 -6.33 24.33
N MET A 293 1.03 -6.97 24.90
CA MET A 293 -0.36 -6.83 24.50
C MET A 293 -1.12 -6.13 25.63
N ALA A 294 -1.52 -4.89 25.39
CA ALA A 294 -2.22 -4.07 26.36
C ALA A 294 -3.43 -3.36 25.73
N GLU A 295 -4.33 -2.87 26.56
CA GLU A 295 -5.44 -2.04 26.09
C GLU A 295 -4.89 -0.76 25.42
N GLY A 296 -5.27 -0.55 24.15
CA GLY A 296 -4.87 0.61 23.36
C GLY A 296 -5.72 1.86 23.64
N HIS A 297 -5.35 2.97 23.02
CA HIS A 297 -6.23 4.14 22.92
C HIS A 297 -7.35 3.93 21.91
#